data_AF-A0A5C3E122-F1
#
_entry.id   AF-A0A5C3E122-F1
#
_cell.length_a   1.000
_cell.length_b   1.000
_cell.length_c   1.000
_cell.angle_alpha   90.00
_cell.angle_beta   90.00
_cell.angle_gamma   90.00
#
_symmetry.space_group_name_H-M   'P 1'
#
loop_
_entity.id
_entity.type
_entity.pdbx_description
1 polymer ?
#
loop_
_entity_poly.entity_id
_entity_poly.type
_entity_poly.pdbx_seq_one_letter_code
_entity_poly.pdbx_strand_id
1 'polypeptide(L)'
;MTVTNEQFLSELTKLFEESSSKHSVYVTSKKAPASAAKDDDVDMTPSSSSGLTDAILFRATNGVSGSGKVKISTLVPASQLATFQSAYLPLLRTHLSNGLKKRDKAKERKMEKAKEQSRKKLVQVVDGKDKIITNKIGSKRGAGRRKRQRALKKGLVLRKEKAKEAKRKVQTTKAA
;
A
#
# COMPACT_ATOMS: atom_id res chain seq x y z
N MET A 1 -16.61 22.12 -9.14
CA MET A 1 -16.97 23.04 -8.07
C MET A 1 -15.82 23.10 -7.07
N THR A 2 -15.36 24.31 -6.74
CA THR A 2 -14.46 24.55 -5.61
C THR A 2 -15.32 24.71 -4.35
N VAL A 3 -14.98 24.01 -3.27
CA VAL A 3 -15.77 23.98 -2.04
C VAL A 3 -14.87 24.20 -0.83
N THR A 4 -15.45 24.42 0.35
CA THR A 4 -14.67 24.48 1.59
C THR A 4 -14.23 23.08 2.04
N ASN A 5 -13.25 23.01 2.94
CA ASN A 5 -12.69 21.74 3.42
C ASN A 5 -13.75 20.84 4.08
N GLU A 6 -14.67 21.42 4.86
CA GLU A 6 -15.76 20.69 5.52
C GLU A 6 -16.82 20.25 4.52
N GLN A 7 -17.19 21.13 3.58
CA GLN A 7 -18.15 20.83 2.52
C GLN A 7 -17.65 19.66 1.66
N PHE A 8 -16.36 19.62 1.33
CA PHE A 8 -15.77 18.51 0.58
C PHE A 8 -15.93 17.17 1.26
N LEU A 9 -15.76 17.09 2.58
CA LEU A 9 -15.92 15.84 3.31
C LEU A 9 -17.38 15.37 3.28
N SER A 10 -18.34 16.29 3.42
CA SER A 10 -19.76 15.96 3.32
C SER A 10 -20.17 15.54 1.90
N GLU A 11 -19.73 16.26 0.86
CA GLU A 11 -19.99 15.90 -0.54
C GLU A 11 -19.30 14.59 -0.94
N LEU A 12 -18.08 14.35 -0.44
CA LEU A 12 -17.37 13.10 -0.66
C LEU A 12 -18.12 11.91 -0.05
N THR A 13 -18.73 12.11 1.12
CA THR A 13 -19.58 11.10 1.77
C THR A 13 -20.78 10.77 0.87
N LYS A 14 -21.50 11.78 0.39
CA LYS A 14 -22.63 11.62 -0.55
C LYS A 14 -22.19 10.87 -1.82
N LEU A 15 -21.04 11.22 -2.39
CA LEU A 15 -20.49 10.54 -3.55
C LEU A 15 -20.24 9.05 -3.31
N PHE A 16 -19.74 8.66 -2.13
CA PHE A 16 -19.54 7.25 -1.80
C PHE A 16 -20.85 6.49 -1.62
N GLU A 17 -21.87 7.13 -1.05
CA GLU A 17 -23.20 6.53 -0.86
C GLU A 17 -23.91 6.31 -2.21
N GLU A 18 -23.93 7.32 -3.07
CA GLU A 18 -24.55 7.24 -4.40
C GLU A 18 -23.87 6.21 -5.32
N SER A 19 -22.54 6.10 -5.23
CA SER A 19 -21.74 5.21 -6.07
C SER A 19 -21.55 3.79 -5.49
N SER A 20 -22.22 3.46 -4.38
CA SER A 20 -22.06 2.15 -3.74
C SER A 20 -22.52 0.98 -4.64
N SER A 21 -23.45 1.22 -5.57
CA SER A 21 -23.99 0.19 -6.46
C SER A 21 -23.42 0.25 -7.88
N LYS A 22 -23.10 1.45 -8.37
CA LYS A 22 -22.67 1.72 -9.75
C LYS A 22 -21.58 2.78 -9.76
N HIS A 23 -20.68 2.66 -10.74
CA HIS A 23 -19.55 3.58 -10.97
C HIS A 23 -18.45 3.50 -9.92
N SER A 24 -17.41 4.33 -10.09
CA SER A 24 -16.23 4.34 -9.24
C SER A 24 -15.90 5.78 -8.87
N VAL A 25 -15.62 6.01 -7.60
CA VAL A 25 -15.18 7.32 -7.11
C VAL A 25 -13.67 7.45 -7.34
N TYR A 26 -13.29 8.49 -8.06
CA TYR A 26 -11.89 8.84 -8.26
C TYR A 26 -11.53 9.99 -7.33
N VAL A 27 -10.59 9.76 -6.42
CA VAL A 27 -10.02 10.80 -5.57
C VAL A 27 -8.55 10.99 -5.94
N THR A 28 -8.14 12.23 -6.12
CA THR A 28 -6.75 12.59 -6.45
C THR A 28 -6.26 13.68 -5.50
N SER A 29 -5.02 13.55 -5.05
CA SER A 29 -4.28 14.57 -4.30
C SER A 29 -3.04 14.95 -5.09
N LYS A 30 -2.86 16.25 -5.33
CA LYS A 30 -1.68 16.80 -6.04
C LYS A 30 -1.21 18.06 -5.34
N LYS A 31 0.08 18.40 -5.44
CA LYS A 31 0.56 19.73 -5.03
C LYS A 31 -0.23 20.80 -5.80
N ALA A 32 -0.71 21.82 -5.11
CA ALA A 32 -1.44 22.91 -5.74
C ALA A 32 -0.52 23.60 -6.76
N PRO A 33 -0.99 23.83 -8.01
CA PRO A 33 -0.20 24.60 -8.96
C PRO A 33 -0.09 26.05 -8.46
N ALA A 34 1.04 26.71 -8.77
CA ALA A 34 1.26 28.10 -8.38
C ALA A 34 0.16 29.06 -8.89
N SER A 35 -0.59 28.67 -9.93
CA SER A 35 -1.74 29.41 -10.46
C SER A 35 -3.01 29.31 -9.60
N ALA A 36 -3.15 28.30 -8.75
CA ALA A 36 -4.30 28.16 -7.84
C ALA A 36 -4.15 29.04 -6.58
N ALA A 37 -2.98 29.66 -6.40
CA ALA A 37 -2.72 30.67 -5.38
C ALA A 37 -2.95 32.11 -5.90
N LYS A 38 -3.40 32.28 -7.15
CA LYS A 38 -3.54 33.56 -7.87
C LYS A 38 -4.99 33.93 -8.16
N ASP A 39 -5.87 33.85 -7.16
CA ASP A 39 -7.24 34.38 -7.27
C ASP A 39 -7.39 35.76 -6.60
N ASP A 40 -6.27 36.40 -6.25
CA ASP A 40 -6.22 37.83 -5.93
C ASP A 40 -5.20 38.50 -6.84
N ASP A 41 -5.54 39.74 -7.17
CA ASP A 41 -4.94 40.74 -8.05
C ASP A 41 -3.44 40.60 -8.43
N VAL A 42 -3.13 41.06 -9.64
CA VAL A 42 -1.80 40.97 -10.25
C VAL A 42 -0.82 41.89 -9.53
N ASP A 43 -0.24 41.43 -8.42
CA ASP A 43 0.95 42.06 -7.84
C ASP A 43 2.18 41.17 -8.03
N MET A 44 3.01 41.58 -8.99
CA MET A 44 4.37 41.08 -9.20
C MET A 44 5.28 41.57 -8.07
N THR A 45 5.08 41.08 -6.85
CA THR A 45 6.06 41.22 -5.76
C THR A 45 6.35 39.84 -5.17
N PRO A 46 7.63 39.41 -5.05
CA PRO A 46 7.98 38.17 -4.40
C PRO A 46 7.97 38.41 -2.88
N SER A 47 6.82 38.75 -2.31
CA SER A 47 6.65 38.95 -0.88
C SER A 47 6.10 37.66 -0.25
N SER A 48 7.01 36.81 0.22
CA SER A 48 6.93 36.06 1.48
C SER A 48 5.58 35.50 1.98
N SER A 49 4.65 35.06 1.13
CA SER A 49 3.42 34.36 1.54
C SER A 49 3.59 32.84 1.41
N SER A 50 4.48 32.28 2.22
CA SER A 50 4.84 30.85 2.28
C SER A 50 3.69 29.90 2.64
N GLY A 51 2.47 30.39 2.87
CA GLY A 51 1.30 29.57 3.23
C GLY A 51 0.59 28.90 2.06
N LEU A 52 0.61 29.53 0.87
CA LEU A 52 -0.06 29.01 -0.33
C LEU A 52 0.86 28.17 -1.23
N THR A 53 2.18 28.32 -1.07
CA THR A 53 3.20 27.61 -1.88
C THR A 53 3.22 26.10 -1.64
N ASP A 54 2.80 25.67 -0.43
CA ASP A 54 2.76 24.26 -0.01
C ASP A 54 1.33 23.77 0.26
N ALA A 55 0.36 24.30 -0.47
CA ALA A 55 -0.99 23.75 -0.46
C ALA A 55 -1.11 22.47 -1.30
N ILE A 56 -2.05 21.60 -0.90
CA ILE A 56 -2.41 20.38 -1.61
C ILE A 56 -3.82 20.51 -2.16
N LEU A 57 -3.97 20.23 -3.44
CA LEU A 57 -5.25 20.20 -4.14
C LEU A 57 -5.83 18.79 -4.11
N PHE A 58 -7.01 18.66 -3.50
CA PHE A 58 -7.82 17.45 -3.53
C PHE A 58 -8.90 17.60 -4.59
N ARG A 59 -9.13 16.53 -5.37
CA ARG A 59 -10.24 16.47 -6.33
C ARG A 59 -10.93 15.12 -6.21
N ALA A 60 -12.26 15.11 -6.23
CA ALA A 60 -13.06 13.90 -6.26
C ALA A 60 -14.12 13.95 -7.37
N THR A 61 -14.40 12.80 -7.98
CA THR A 61 -15.41 12.66 -9.05
C THR A 61 -16.11 11.31 -8.97
N ASN A 62 -17.37 11.25 -9.40
CA ASN A 62 -18.19 10.02 -9.45
C ASN A 62 -17.86 9.07 -10.63
N GLY A 63 -16.87 9.40 -11.47
CA GLY A 63 -16.45 8.54 -12.58
C GLY A 63 -17.45 8.43 -13.73
N VAL A 64 -18.54 9.19 -13.69
CA VAL A 64 -19.56 9.24 -14.75
C VAL A 64 -19.08 10.15 -15.90
N SER A 65 -19.45 9.78 -17.13
CA SER A 65 -19.26 10.62 -18.32
C SER A 65 -20.57 11.30 -18.70
N GLY A 66 -20.53 12.55 -19.18
CA GLY A 66 -21.72 13.32 -19.58
C GLY A 66 -22.31 14.21 -18.48
N SER A 67 -23.63 14.41 -18.53
CA SER A 67 -24.37 15.42 -17.72
C SER A 67 -24.42 15.13 -16.22
N GLY A 68 -24.31 13.86 -15.81
CA GLY A 68 -24.32 13.45 -14.39
C GLY A 68 -22.96 13.53 -13.70
N LYS A 69 -21.95 14.15 -14.32
CA LYS A 69 -20.58 14.16 -13.80
C LYS A 69 -20.41 15.18 -12.67
N VAL A 70 -20.25 14.68 -11.45
CA VAL A 70 -19.94 15.50 -10.28
C VAL A 70 -18.42 15.64 -10.14
N LYS A 71 -17.93 16.88 -10.03
CA LYS A 71 -16.52 17.19 -9.79
C LYS A 71 -16.40 18.18 -8.64
N ILE A 72 -15.80 17.74 -7.55
CA ILE A 72 -15.58 18.55 -6.35
C ILE A 72 -14.08 18.70 -6.12
N SER A 73 -13.65 19.85 -5.63
CA SER A 73 -12.24 20.12 -5.37
C SER A 73 -12.03 21.09 -4.22
N THR A 74 -10.97 20.88 -3.45
CA THR A 74 -10.56 21.77 -2.35
C THR A 74 -9.06 21.97 -2.32
N LEU A 75 -8.66 23.13 -1.83
CA LEU A 75 -7.28 23.49 -1.59
C LEU A 75 -7.05 23.47 -0.09
N VAL A 76 -6.17 22.58 0.36
CA VAL A 76 -5.83 22.40 1.77
C VAL A 76 -4.43 22.96 2.00
N PRO A 77 -4.27 24.04 2.78
CA PRO A 77 -2.95 24.56 3.13
C PRO A 77 -2.22 23.58 4.07
N ALA A 78 -0.89 23.63 4.09
CA ALA A 78 -0.07 22.76 4.94
C ALA A 78 -0.44 22.86 6.44
N SER A 79 -0.85 24.04 6.90
CA SER A 79 -1.25 24.31 8.30
C SER A 79 -2.49 23.51 8.74
N GLN A 80 -3.44 23.29 7.84
CA GLN A 80 -4.69 22.57 8.12
C GLN A 80 -4.69 21.14 7.59
N LEU A 81 -3.55 20.66 7.07
CA LEU A 81 -3.47 19.34 6.46
C LEU A 81 -3.67 18.22 7.50
N ALA A 82 -3.09 18.36 8.69
CA ALA A 82 -3.20 17.37 9.75
C ALA A 82 -4.65 17.21 10.23
N THR A 83 -5.36 18.33 10.44
CA THR A 83 -6.77 18.33 10.84
C THR A 83 -7.66 17.76 9.73
N PHE A 84 -7.44 18.15 8.48
CA PHE A 84 -8.16 17.59 7.34
C PHE A 84 -7.95 16.08 7.20
N GLN A 85 -6.71 15.59 7.32
CA GLN A 85 -6.40 14.16 7.26
C GLN A 85 -7.07 13.37 8.39
N SER A 86 -7.17 13.96 9.58
CA SER A 86 -7.80 13.32 10.75
C SER A 86 -9.28 13.01 10.51
N ALA A 87 -9.99 13.84 9.73
CA ALA A 87 -11.38 13.63 9.36
C ALA A 87 -11.52 12.80 8.06
N TYR A 88 -10.64 13.02 7.08
CA TYR A 88 -10.66 12.36 5.78
C TYR A 88 -10.32 10.86 5.85
N LEU A 89 -9.31 10.46 6.64
CA LEU A 89 -8.86 9.07 6.69
C LEU A 89 -9.90 8.11 7.32
N PRO A 90 -10.58 8.44 8.44
CA PRO A 90 -11.66 7.63 8.95
C PRO A 90 -12.81 7.47 7.95
N LEU A 91 -13.21 8.56 7.27
CA LEU A 91 -14.22 8.54 6.22
C LEU A 91 -13.84 7.53 5.11
N LEU A 92 -12.61 7.59 4.61
CA LEU A 92 -12.17 6.60 3.62
C LEU A 92 -12.24 5.16 4.16
N ARG A 93 -11.82 4.95 5.41
CA ARG A 93 -11.84 3.61 6.01
C ARG A 93 -13.26 3.06 6.12
N THR A 94 -14.22 3.87 6.56
CA THR A 94 -15.62 3.44 6.74
C THR A 94 -16.27 3.06 5.42
N HIS A 95 -16.11 3.88 4.37
CA HIS A 95 -16.72 3.59 3.08
C HIS A 95 -16.02 2.47 2.31
N LEU A 96 -14.67 2.38 2.38
CA LEU A 96 -13.93 1.34 1.67
C LEU A 96 -13.99 -0.04 2.34
N SER A 97 -14.15 -0.11 3.67
CA SER A 97 -14.18 -1.40 4.38
C SER A 97 -15.36 -2.29 4.00
N ASN A 98 -16.47 -1.68 3.56
CA ASN A 98 -17.68 -2.41 3.20
C ASN A 98 -17.59 -3.03 1.80
N GLY A 99 -16.84 -2.41 0.88
CA GLY A 99 -16.69 -2.88 -0.49
C GLY A 99 -15.59 -3.93 -0.71
N LEU A 100 -14.68 -4.11 0.26
CA LEU A 100 -13.55 -5.02 0.12
C LEU A 100 -13.83 -6.38 0.76
N LYS A 101 -13.33 -7.45 0.14
CA LYS A 101 -13.38 -8.79 0.73
C LYS A 101 -12.64 -8.80 2.07
N LYS A 102 -13.25 -9.41 3.09
CA LYS A 102 -12.61 -9.61 4.39
C LYS A 102 -11.32 -10.39 4.19
N ARG A 103 -10.28 -10.00 4.93
CA ARG A 103 -9.00 -10.69 4.92
C ARG A 103 -9.16 -12.07 5.55
N ASP A 104 -8.96 -13.13 4.75
CA ASP A 104 -9.03 -14.52 5.20
C ASP A 104 -7.79 -14.91 6.04
N LYS A 105 -7.73 -14.41 7.28
CA LYS A 105 -6.64 -14.71 8.22
C LYS A 105 -6.45 -16.23 8.41
N ALA A 106 -7.53 -17.01 8.32
CA ALA A 106 -7.44 -18.47 8.38
C ALA A 106 -6.69 -19.09 7.19
N LYS A 107 -6.95 -18.60 5.97
CA LYS A 107 -6.26 -19.07 4.75
C LYS A 107 -4.80 -18.67 4.79
N GLU A 108 -4.50 -17.45 5.20
CA GLU A 108 -3.11 -16.97 5.36
C GLU A 108 -2.34 -17.80 6.40
N ARG A 109 -2.92 -18.03 7.59
CA ARG A 109 -2.31 -18.88 8.63
C ARG A 109 -2.09 -20.32 8.15
N LYS A 110 -3.02 -20.89 7.37
CA LYS A 110 -2.85 -22.23 6.76
C LYS A 110 -1.69 -22.24 5.76
N MET A 111 -1.61 -21.23 4.90
CA MET A 111 -0.52 -21.08 3.93
C MET A 111 0.84 -20.89 4.60
N GLU A 112 0.88 -20.10 5.68
CA GLU A 112 2.09 -19.87 6.48
C GLU A 112 2.55 -21.16 7.18
N LYS A 113 1.64 -21.86 7.88
CA LYS A 113 1.94 -23.16 8.49
C LYS A 113 2.43 -24.18 7.47
N ALA A 114 1.81 -24.24 6.29
CA ALA A 114 2.25 -25.14 5.21
C ALA A 114 3.65 -24.77 4.69
N LYS A 115 3.95 -23.47 4.56
CA LYS A 115 5.28 -22.98 4.18
C LYS A 115 6.31 -23.35 5.24
N GLU A 116 6.00 -23.15 6.51
CA GLU A 116 6.88 -23.50 7.64
C GLU A 116 7.13 -25.01 7.71
N GLN A 117 6.08 -25.83 7.60
CA GLN A 117 6.22 -27.29 7.52
C GLN A 117 7.08 -27.71 6.31
N SER A 118 6.91 -27.06 5.16
CA SER A 118 7.74 -27.35 3.98
C SER A 118 9.21 -26.96 4.17
N ARG A 119 9.48 -25.90 4.95
CA ARG A 119 10.82 -25.47 5.33
C ARG A 119 11.44 -26.45 6.33
N LYS A 120 10.70 -26.87 7.37
CA LYS A 120 11.12 -27.89 8.34
C LYS A 120 11.45 -29.23 7.68
N LYS A 121 10.70 -29.64 6.65
CA LYS A 121 11.01 -30.86 5.86
C LYS A 121 12.34 -30.78 5.10
N LEU A 122 12.85 -29.59 4.82
CA LEU A 122 14.11 -29.36 4.10
C LEU A 122 15.28 -29.04 5.04
N VAL A 123 15.00 -28.60 6.27
CA VAL A 123 16.00 -28.20 7.26
C VAL A 123 16.01 -29.24 8.37
N GLN A 124 17.09 -29.99 8.48
CA GLN A 124 17.32 -30.91 9.58
C GLN A 124 18.41 -30.32 10.47
N VAL A 125 18.20 -30.33 11.79
CA VAL A 125 19.26 -30.01 12.75
C VAL A 125 20.20 -31.19 12.80
N VAL A 126 21.46 -30.97 12.44
CA VAL A 126 22.52 -31.97 12.52
C VAL A 126 23.69 -31.28 13.22
N ASP A 127 24.12 -31.82 14.36
CA ASP A 127 25.21 -31.28 15.20
C ASP A 127 24.92 -29.84 15.70
N GLY A 128 23.68 -29.58 16.13
CA GLY A 128 23.26 -28.25 16.60
C GLY A 128 23.15 -27.18 15.50
N LYS A 129 23.41 -27.52 14.23
CA LYS A 129 23.34 -26.60 13.10
C LYS A 129 22.23 -27.01 12.13
N ASP A 130 21.46 -26.02 11.68
CA ASP A 130 20.46 -26.19 10.62
C ASP A 130 21.12 -26.51 9.27
N LYS A 131 21.09 -27.79 8.85
CA LYS A 131 21.55 -28.21 7.53
C LYS A 131 20.36 -28.36 6.57
N ILE A 132 20.49 -27.82 5.36
CA ILE A 132 19.49 -27.95 4.30
C ILE A 132 19.74 -29.25 3.53
N ILE A 133 18.89 -30.26 3.76
CA ILE A 133 19.02 -31.61 3.20
C ILE A 133 17.99 -31.81 2.09
N THR A 134 18.47 -31.79 0.85
CA THR A 134 17.65 -32.00 -0.36
C THR A 134 17.83 -33.39 -0.96
N ASN A 135 18.89 -34.09 -0.59
CA ASN A 135 19.26 -35.37 -1.21
C ASN A 135 18.41 -36.56 -0.74
N LYS A 136 17.78 -36.46 0.43
CA LYS A 136 16.83 -37.46 0.97
C LYS A 136 15.41 -37.35 0.37
N ILE A 137 15.15 -36.32 -0.45
CA ILE A 137 13.80 -36.04 -0.97
C ILE A 137 13.71 -36.44 -2.44
N GLY A 138 13.03 -37.55 -2.69
CA GLY A 138 12.79 -38.09 -4.04
C GLY A 138 14.02 -38.75 -4.67
N SER A 139 13.78 -39.58 -5.69
CA SER A 139 14.81 -40.31 -6.41
C SER A 139 15.65 -39.40 -7.33
N LYS A 140 16.84 -39.87 -7.72
CA LYS A 140 17.71 -39.16 -8.69
C LYS A 140 17.16 -39.23 -10.12
N ARG A 141 16.50 -40.33 -10.48
CA ARG A 141 15.97 -40.67 -11.81
C ARG A 141 14.59 -41.31 -11.66
N GLY A 142 13.78 -41.30 -12.73
CA GLY A 142 12.45 -41.92 -12.73
C GLY A 142 11.42 -41.23 -11.83
N ALA A 143 10.46 -42.00 -11.34
CA ALA A 143 9.40 -41.53 -10.46
C ALA A 143 10.00 -40.92 -9.18
N GLY A 144 9.83 -39.61 -8.99
CA GLY A 144 10.43 -38.84 -7.88
C GLY A 144 11.48 -37.80 -8.28
N ARG A 145 12.01 -37.85 -9.51
CA ARG A 145 12.99 -36.85 -10.01
C ARG A 145 12.47 -35.41 -9.92
N ARG A 146 11.21 -35.17 -10.33
CA ARG A 146 10.58 -33.83 -10.24
C ARG A 146 10.49 -33.33 -8.79
N LYS A 147 10.22 -34.22 -7.83
CA LYS A 147 10.17 -33.89 -6.39
C LYS A 147 11.55 -33.47 -5.89
N ARG A 148 12.61 -34.18 -6.31
CA ARG A 148 14.01 -33.83 -5.98
C ARG A 148 14.43 -32.49 -6.60
N GLN A 149 14.11 -32.22 -7.86
CA GLN A 149 14.41 -30.95 -8.50
C GLN A 149 13.74 -29.76 -7.78
N ARG A 150 12.48 -29.91 -7.38
CA ARG A 150 11.77 -28.89 -6.58
C ARG A 150 12.44 -28.67 -5.23
N ALA A 151 12.86 -29.73 -4.55
CA ALA A 151 13.60 -29.63 -3.28
C ALA A 151 14.94 -28.92 -3.44
N LEU A 152 15.70 -29.22 -4.50
CA LEU A 152 16.97 -28.54 -4.81
C LEU A 152 16.77 -27.04 -5.07
N LYS A 153 15.79 -26.67 -5.91
CA LYS A 153 15.47 -25.26 -6.17
C LYS A 153 15.09 -24.50 -4.90
N LYS A 154 14.23 -25.10 -4.05
CA LYS A 154 13.86 -24.53 -2.75
C LYS A 154 15.07 -24.43 -1.80
N GLY A 155 15.92 -25.45 -1.75
CA GLY A 155 17.12 -25.44 -0.94
C GLY A 155 18.11 -24.35 -1.34
N LEU A 156 18.28 -24.09 -2.64
CA LEU A 156 19.10 -22.98 -3.14
C LEU A 156 18.56 -21.61 -2.70
N VAL A 157 17.24 -21.41 -2.74
CA VAL A 157 16.61 -20.17 -2.26
C VAL A 157 16.85 -19.97 -0.76
N LEU A 158 16.64 -21.01 0.05
CA LEU A 158 16.87 -20.95 1.50
C LEU A 158 18.34 -20.66 1.84
N ARG A 159 19.30 -21.22 1.09
CA ARG A 159 20.73 -20.92 1.25
C ARG A 159 21.03 -19.45 0.93
N LYS A 160 20.45 -18.91 -0.14
CA LYS A 160 20.60 -17.49 -0.50
C LYS A 160 19.99 -16.57 0.55
N GLU A 161 18.83 -16.91 1.09
CA GLU A 161 18.18 -16.16 2.17
C GLU A 161 19.04 -16.15 3.45
N LYS A 162 19.53 -17.32 3.90
CA LYS A 162 20.44 -17.41 5.06
C LYS A 162 21.72 -16.60 4.86
N ALA A 163 22.32 -16.64 3.67
CA ALA A 163 23.52 -15.85 3.37
C ALA A 163 23.25 -14.34 3.39
N LYS A 164 22.10 -13.88 2.89
CA LYS A 164 21.69 -12.47 2.96
C LYS A 164 21.44 -12.03 4.40
N GLU A 165 20.80 -12.86 5.21
CA GLU A 165 20.55 -12.57 6.63
C GLU A 165 21.86 -12.48 7.42
N ALA A 166 22.81 -13.39 7.19
CA ALA A 166 24.13 -13.33 7.80
C ALA A 166 24.87 -12.04 7.43
N LYS A 167 24.83 -11.62 6.15
CA LYS A 167 25.42 -10.34 5.72
C LYS A 167 24.78 -9.13 6.40
N ARG A 168 23.45 -9.12 6.55
CA ARG A 168 22.73 -8.06 7.28
C ARG A 168 23.15 -7.99 8.74
N LYS A 169 23.24 -9.14 9.43
CA LYS A 169 23.67 -9.20 10.83
C LYS A 169 25.09 -8.64 11.02
N VAL A 170 26.02 -9.00 10.13
CA VAL A 170 27.39 -8.48 10.16
C VAL A 170 27.43 -6.96 9.90
N GLN A 171 26.58 -6.45 9.01
CA GLN A 171 26.49 -5.00 8.78
C GLN A 171 25.91 -4.26 9.98
N THR A 172 24.88 -4.79 10.63
CA THR A 172 24.29 -4.18 11.82
C THR A 172 25.25 -4.18 13.01
N THR A 173 26.04 -5.24 13.20
CA THR A 173 27.05 -5.29 14.27
C THR A 173 28.29 -4.44 14.00
N LYS A 174 28.47 -3.95 12.76
CA LYS A 174 29.57 -3.06 12.38
C LYS A 174 29.14 -1.58 12.43
N ALA A 175 27.83 -1.32 12.42
CA ALA A 175 27.25 0.02 12.47
C ALA A 175 26.80 0.44 13.89
N ALA A 176 26.82 -0.49 14.85
CA ALA A 176 26.67 -0.25 16.28
C ALA A 176 28.06 -0.29 16.92
#